data_AF-A0A2M8EBU6-F1
#
_entry.id   AF-A0A2M8EBU6-F1
#
_cell.length_a   1.000
_cell.length_b   1.000
_cell.length_c   1.000
_cell.angle_alpha   90.00
_cell.angle_beta   90.00
_cell.angle_gamma   90.00
#
_symmetry.space_group_name_H-M   'P 1'
#
loop_
_entity.id
_entity.type
_entity.pdbx_description
1 polymer ?
#
loop_
_entity_poly.entity_id
_entity_poly.type
_entity_poly.pdbx_seq_one_letter_code
_entity_poly.pdbx_strand_id
1 'polypeptide(L)'
;TEVSERDLCDVYHLLSLLESDAAGVVATSATDEQLQELQQLHEELERAAQPEKVDRELFFAINERFHMRLLEIADNRWRDQMVADLRKVMKLNRRNSLLKSGRIQESLQEHRALMAALKSRNCDQSQKCMREHFENGLEAAT
;
A
#
# COMPACT_ATOMS: atom_id res chain seq x y z
N THR A 1 23.74 6.76 2.46
CA THR A 1 23.29 7.65 3.53
C THR A 1 22.22 6.89 4.29
N GLU A 2 22.42 6.66 5.57
CA GLU A 2 21.45 5.96 6.41
C GLU A 2 20.29 6.92 6.67
N VAL A 3 19.06 6.45 6.46
CA VAL A 3 17.84 7.22 6.69
C VAL A 3 17.53 7.09 8.18
N SER A 4 17.33 8.20 8.89
CA SER A 4 17.04 8.13 10.33
C SER A 4 15.65 7.54 10.58
N GLU A 5 15.40 6.99 11.77
CA GLU A 5 14.05 6.56 12.19
C GLU A 5 13.04 7.71 12.05
N ARG A 6 13.48 8.95 12.36
CA ARG A 6 12.66 10.16 12.18
C ARG A 6 12.28 10.38 10.72
N ASP A 7 13.25 10.30 9.81
CA ASP A 7 12.99 10.44 8.37
C ASP A 7 12.02 9.36 7.89
N LEU A 8 12.11 8.14 8.42
CA LEU A 8 11.20 7.06 8.10
C LEU A 8 9.78 7.38 8.57
N CYS A 9 9.60 7.83 9.81
CA CYS A 9 8.31 8.27 10.34
C CYS A 9 7.68 9.38 9.48
N ASP A 10 8.48 10.40 9.13
CA ASP A 10 8.02 11.53 8.32
C ASP A 10 7.60 11.08 6.91
N VAL A 11 8.35 10.16 6.29
CA VAL A 11 8.01 9.57 4.99
C VAL A 11 6.72 8.75 5.06
N TYR A 12 6.56 7.88 6.05
CA TYR A 12 5.33 7.11 6.24
C TYR A 12 4.11 8.00 6.47
N HIS A 13 4.27 9.08 7.23
CA HIS A 13 3.20 10.06 7.45
C HIS A 13 2.76 10.71 6.12
N LEU A 14 3.70 11.18 5.30
CA LEU A 14 3.39 11.80 4.01
C LEU A 14 2.75 10.79 3.04
N LEU A 15 3.24 9.57 2.97
CA LEU A 15 2.65 8.51 2.14
C LEU A 15 1.23 8.17 2.60
N SER A 16 1.00 8.06 3.91
CA SER A 16 -0.32 7.84 4.49
C SER A 16 -1.32 8.92 4.05
N LEU A 17 -0.93 10.20 4.09
CA LEU A 17 -1.79 11.30 3.63
C LEU A 17 -2.07 11.24 2.13
N LEU A 18 -1.04 11.04 1.31
CA LEU A 18 -1.16 11.08 -0.15
C LEU A 18 -1.94 9.87 -0.69
N GLU A 19 -1.63 8.67 -0.22
CA GLU A 19 -2.24 7.44 -0.72
C GLU A 19 -3.62 7.19 -0.12
N SER A 20 -3.90 7.67 1.11
CA SER A 20 -5.27 7.64 1.63
C SER A 20 -6.20 8.55 0.85
N ASP A 21 -5.78 9.77 0.49
CA ASP A 21 -6.57 10.62 -0.40
C ASP A 21 -6.83 9.92 -1.76
N ALA A 22 -5.81 9.27 -2.33
CA ALA A 22 -5.97 8.47 -3.55
C ALA A 22 -7.00 7.35 -3.40
N ALA A 23 -6.96 6.61 -2.29
CA ALA A 23 -7.94 5.57 -2.02
C ALA A 23 -9.38 6.12 -1.98
N GLY A 24 -9.56 7.33 -1.43
CA GLY A 24 -10.84 8.03 -1.44
C GLY A 24 -11.31 8.41 -2.85
N VAL A 25 -10.40 8.96 -3.68
CA VAL A 25 -10.68 9.27 -5.09
C VAL A 25 -11.08 8.00 -5.83
N VAL A 26 -10.26 6.95 -5.79
CA VAL A 26 -10.53 5.66 -6.46
C VAL A 26 -11.88 5.07 -6.04
N ALA A 27 -12.24 5.14 -4.75
CA ALA A 27 -13.54 4.64 -4.29
C ALA A 27 -14.72 5.31 -5.02
N THR A 28 -14.59 6.60 -5.36
CA THR A 28 -15.69 7.39 -5.92
C THR A 28 -15.66 7.48 -7.44
N SER A 29 -14.49 7.41 -8.08
CA SER A 29 -14.34 7.67 -9.52
C SER A 29 -13.94 6.47 -10.36
N ALA A 30 -13.38 5.40 -9.77
CA ALA A 30 -12.85 4.27 -10.54
C ALA A 30 -13.96 3.54 -11.30
N THR A 31 -13.65 3.09 -12.52
CA THR A 31 -14.52 2.19 -13.27
C THR A 31 -14.47 0.78 -12.69
N ASP A 32 -15.45 -0.05 -13.02
CA ASP A 32 -15.48 -1.43 -12.54
C ASP A 32 -14.30 -2.24 -13.09
N GLU A 33 -13.82 -1.93 -14.31
CA GLU A 33 -12.61 -2.53 -14.89
C GLU A 33 -11.36 -2.16 -14.10
N GLN A 34 -11.21 -0.90 -13.71
CA GLN A 34 -10.08 -0.44 -12.88
C GLN A 34 -10.10 -1.10 -11.49
N LEU A 35 -11.28 -1.25 -10.87
CA LEU A 35 -11.42 -1.99 -9.62
C LEU A 35 -11.08 -3.48 -9.79
N GLN A 36 -11.40 -4.07 -10.95
CA GLN A 36 -11.05 -5.45 -11.26
C GLN A 36 -9.54 -5.64 -11.43
N GLU A 37 -8.82 -4.67 -11.99
CA GLU A 37 -7.35 -4.71 -12.05
C GLU A 37 -6.71 -4.69 -10.65
N LEU A 38 -7.20 -3.84 -9.75
CA LEU A 38 -6.75 -3.82 -8.35
C LEU A 38 -7.05 -5.16 -7.65
N GLN A 39 -8.21 -5.76 -7.93
CA GLN A 39 -8.57 -7.08 -7.42
C GLN A 39 -7.60 -8.18 -7.91
N GLN A 40 -7.20 -8.15 -9.18
CA GLN A 40 -6.21 -9.10 -9.72
C GLN A 40 -4.85 -8.98 -9.04
N LEU A 41 -4.38 -7.75 -8.79
CA LEU A 41 -3.14 -7.51 -8.05
C LEU A 41 -3.24 -7.99 -6.60
N HIS A 42 -4.40 -7.82 -5.96
CA HIS A 42 -4.65 -8.37 -4.62
C HIS A 42 -4.62 -9.90 -4.61
N GLU A 43 -5.18 -10.57 -5.62
CA GLU A 43 -5.10 -12.03 -5.75
C GLU A 43 -3.66 -12.52 -6.02
N GLU A 44 -2.83 -11.71 -6.70
CA GLU A 44 -1.39 -11.96 -6.81
C GLU A 44 -0.70 -11.87 -5.44
N LEU A 45 -1.06 -10.89 -4.60
CA LEU A 45 -0.55 -10.78 -3.22
C LEU A 45 -0.90 -12.01 -2.39
N GLU A 46 -2.16 -12.47 -2.45
CA GLU A 46 -2.60 -13.66 -1.70
C GLU A 46 -1.81 -14.91 -2.11
N ARG A 47 -1.55 -15.08 -3.41
CA ARG A 47 -0.73 -16.18 -3.92
C ARG A 47 0.72 -16.11 -3.46
N ALA A 48 1.34 -14.93 -3.44
CA ALA A 48 2.72 -14.75 -2.98
C ALA A 48 2.89 -14.96 -1.46
N ALA A 49 1.80 -14.86 -0.70
CA ALA A 49 1.79 -14.97 0.76
C ALA A 49 1.30 -16.33 1.29
N GLN A 50 1.18 -17.35 0.43
CA GLN A 50 0.75 -18.68 0.86
C GLN A 50 1.73 -19.27 1.90
N PRO A 51 1.25 -19.79 3.05
CA PRO A 51 2.12 -20.22 4.16
C PRO A 51 3.18 -21.26 3.78
N GLU A 52 2.86 -22.14 2.83
CA GLU A 52 3.73 -23.23 2.39
C GLU A 52 4.90 -22.75 1.51
N LYS A 53 4.76 -21.57 0.89
CA LYS A 53 5.73 -21.01 -0.07
C LYS A 53 5.67 -19.49 -0.11
N VAL A 54 5.88 -18.84 1.04
CA VAL A 54 5.89 -17.38 1.12
C VAL A 54 7.08 -16.83 0.32
N ASP A 55 6.79 -16.14 -0.77
CA ASP A 55 7.77 -15.37 -1.54
C ASP A 55 7.69 -13.90 -1.13
N ARG A 56 8.54 -13.54 -0.16
CA ARG A 56 8.55 -12.18 0.40
C ARG A 56 8.92 -11.14 -0.65
N GLU A 57 9.92 -11.41 -1.49
CA GLU A 57 10.39 -10.45 -2.46
C GLU A 57 9.31 -10.13 -3.49
N LEU A 58 8.65 -11.19 -3.99
CA LEU A 58 7.53 -11.09 -4.90
C LEU A 58 6.34 -10.37 -4.27
N PHE A 59 5.96 -10.73 -3.03
CA PHE A 59 4.85 -10.09 -2.31
C PHE A 59 5.02 -8.57 -2.26
N PHE A 60 6.18 -8.08 -1.83
CA PHE A 60 6.43 -6.65 -1.73
C PHE A 60 6.53 -5.96 -3.10
N ALA A 61 6.99 -6.65 -4.15
CA ALA A 61 6.99 -6.11 -5.51
C ALA A 61 5.56 -5.95 -6.05
N ILE A 62 4.68 -6.93 -5.80
CA ILE A 62 3.25 -6.82 -6.14
C ILE A 62 2.58 -5.74 -5.29
N ASN A 63 2.95 -5.62 -4.01
CA ASN A 63 2.40 -4.60 -3.11
C ASN A 63 2.69 -3.20 -3.65
N GLU A 64 3.93 -2.95 -4.06
CA GLU A 64 4.30 -1.70 -4.73
C GLU A 64 3.48 -1.47 -6.00
N ARG A 65 3.31 -2.49 -6.86
CA ARG A 65 2.47 -2.42 -8.07
C ARG A 65 1.00 -2.09 -7.75
N PHE A 66 0.44 -2.66 -6.69
CA PHE A 66 -0.93 -2.37 -6.24
C PHE A 66 -1.10 -0.89 -5.92
N HIS A 67 -0.20 -0.34 -5.10
CA HIS A 67 -0.24 1.07 -4.71
C HIS A 67 -0.01 2.00 -5.89
N MET A 68 0.91 1.68 -6.80
CA MET A 68 1.11 2.48 -8.02
C MET A 68 -0.12 2.45 -8.92
N ARG A 69 -0.77 1.29 -9.08
CA ARG A 69 -2.01 1.22 -9.86
C ARG A 69 -3.13 2.05 -9.25
N LEU A 70 -3.27 2.02 -7.92
CA LEU A 70 -4.25 2.83 -7.20
C LEU A 70 -4.03 4.33 -7.41
N LEU A 71 -2.77 4.78 -7.40
CA LEU A 71 -2.39 6.17 -7.69
C LEU A 71 -2.71 6.58 -9.13
N GLU A 72 -2.34 5.74 -10.10
CA GLU A 72 -2.66 5.96 -11.52
C GLU A 72 -4.16 6.12 -11.76
N ILE A 73 -4.99 5.31 -11.10
CA ILE A 73 -6.46 5.41 -11.21
C ILE A 73 -6.98 6.72 -10.60
N ALA A 74 -6.32 7.22 -9.54
CA ALA A 74 -6.68 8.50 -8.92
C ALA A 74 -6.29 9.73 -9.78
N ASP A 75 -5.54 9.53 -10.86
CA ASP A 75 -5.22 10.50 -11.93
C ASP A 75 -4.74 11.87 -11.41
N ASN A 76 -3.71 11.85 -10.56
CA ASN A 76 -3.06 13.06 -10.07
C ASN A 76 -1.54 12.98 -10.21
N ARG A 77 -1.03 13.48 -11.35
CA ARG A 77 0.40 13.46 -11.69
C ARG A 77 1.34 13.96 -10.59
N TRP A 78 0.91 14.93 -9.78
CA TRP A 78 1.75 15.51 -8.73
C TRP A 78 1.84 14.58 -7.52
N ARG A 79 0.73 13.91 -7.19
CA ARG A 79 0.71 12.86 -6.18
C ARG A 79 1.63 11.72 -6.57
N ASP A 80 1.54 11.26 -7.81
CA ASP A 80 2.35 10.15 -8.32
C ASP A 80 3.84 10.48 -8.21
N GLN A 81 4.23 11.70 -8.63
CA GLN A 81 5.60 12.16 -8.53
C GLN A 81 6.10 12.23 -7.08
N MET A 82 5.32 12.81 -6.17
CA MET A 82 5.71 12.93 -4.76
C MET A 82 5.83 11.55 -4.10
N VAL A 83 4.87 10.66 -4.34
CA VAL A 83 4.91 9.30 -3.80
C VAL A 83 6.10 8.51 -4.37
N ALA A 84 6.38 8.61 -5.67
CA ALA A 84 7.52 7.95 -6.28
C ALA A 84 8.86 8.39 -5.67
N ASP A 85 9.01 9.68 -5.32
CA ASP A 85 10.20 10.19 -4.67
C ASP A 85 10.32 9.71 -3.21
N LEU A 86 9.21 9.70 -2.46
CA LEU A 86 9.17 9.20 -1.08
C LEU A 86 9.45 7.69 -0.99
N ARG A 87 8.93 6.88 -1.93
CA ARG A 87 9.14 5.42 -1.96
C ARG A 87 10.60 5.02 -2.20
N LYS A 88 11.41 5.87 -2.86
CA LYS A 88 12.87 5.65 -2.97
C LYS A 88 13.54 5.60 -1.60
N VAL A 89 13.06 6.41 -0.64
CA VAL A 89 13.56 6.43 0.75
C VAL A 89 13.16 5.13 1.46
N MET A 90 11.92 4.67 1.31
CA MET A 90 11.46 3.39 1.90
C MET A 90 12.27 2.19 1.41
N LYS A 91 12.62 2.14 0.12
CA LYS A 91 13.34 1.01 -0.47
C LYS A 91 14.70 0.77 0.19
N LEU A 92 15.36 1.82 0.70
CA LEU A 92 16.63 1.72 1.41
C LEU A 92 16.50 1.04 2.79
N ASN A 93 15.32 1.12 3.42
CA ASN A 93 15.03 0.53 4.74
C ASN A 93 14.22 -0.78 4.69
N ARG A 94 13.86 -1.25 3.49
CA ARG A 94 12.97 -2.41 3.28
C ARG A 94 13.46 -3.71 3.93
N ARG A 95 14.78 -3.85 4.17
CA ARG A 95 15.36 -5.04 4.85
C ARG A 95 14.79 -5.28 6.25
N ASN A 96 14.46 -4.24 7.01
CA ASN A 96 13.97 -4.39 8.38
C ASN A 96 12.53 -4.93 8.39
N SER A 97 11.66 -4.36 7.56
CA SER A 97 10.26 -4.82 7.42
C SER A 97 10.14 -6.25 6.88
N LEU A 98 11.07 -6.69 6.02
CA LEU A 98 11.13 -8.06 5.48
C LEU A 98 11.30 -9.15 6.55
N LEU A 99 11.82 -8.80 7.73
CA LEU A 99 12.18 -9.75 8.78
C LEU A 99 11.10 -9.89 9.86
N LYS A 100 10.11 -8.99 9.93
CA LYS A 100 9.05 -9.07 10.96
C LYS A 100 8.12 -10.25 10.66
N SER A 101 8.08 -11.21 11.57
CA SER A 101 7.16 -12.34 11.50
C SER A 101 5.70 -11.83 11.55
N GLY A 102 4.80 -12.45 10.78
CA GLY A 102 3.37 -12.08 10.76
C GLY A 102 2.99 -10.90 9.85
N ARG A 103 3.91 -9.96 9.58
CA ARG A 103 3.60 -8.71 8.84
C ARG A 103 2.92 -8.92 7.47
N ILE A 104 3.31 -9.95 6.73
CA ILE A 104 2.71 -10.26 5.42
C ILE A 104 1.22 -10.59 5.55
N GLN A 105 0.84 -11.37 6.57
CA GLN A 105 -0.55 -11.75 6.78
C GLN A 105 -1.40 -10.56 7.26
N GLU A 106 -0.83 -9.71 8.11
CA GLU A 106 -1.45 -8.42 8.51
C GLU A 106 -1.67 -7.53 7.29
N SER A 107 -0.66 -7.39 6.43
CA SER A 107 -0.74 -6.59 5.20
C SER A 107 -1.83 -7.11 4.27
N LEU A 108 -1.97 -8.42 4.13
CA LEU A 108 -3.09 -8.99 3.36
C LEU A 108 -4.44 -8.63 3.95
N GLN A 109 -4.58 -8.69 5.28
CA GLN A 109 -5.85 -8.35 5.92
C GLN A 109 -6.20 -6.86 5.74
N GLU A 110 -5.22 -5.98 5.80
CA GLU A 110 -5.35 -4.55 5.49
C GLU A 110 -5.81 -4.33 4.03
N HIS A 111 -5.17 -5.02 3.07
CA HIS A 111 -5.57 -4.92 1.66
C HIS A 111 -6.97 -5.48 1.40
N ARG A 112 -7.38 -6.57 2.06
CA ARG A 112 -8.76 -7.09 1.96
C ARG A 112 -9.78 -6.06 2.44
N ALA A 113 -9.51 -5.40 3.57
CA ALA A 113 -10.38 -4.35 4.09
C ALA A 113 -10.46 -3.14 3.14
N LEU A 114 -9.32 -2.73 2.56
CA LEU A 114 -9.28 -1.68 1.54
C LEU A 114 -10.07 -2.08 0.29
N MET A 115 -9.88 -3.28 -0.25
CA MET A 115 -10.62 -3.77 -1.43
C MET A 115 -12.13 -3.82 -1.19
N ALA A 116 -12.57 -4.22 0.01
CA ALA A 116 -13.97 -4.18 0.39
C ALA A 116 -14.53 -2.75 0.40
N ALA A 117 -13.77 -1.80 0.97
CA ALA A 117 -14.14 -0.38 0.99
C ALA A 117 -14.25 0.22 -0.42
N LEU A 118 -13.25 -0.04 -1.28
CA LEU A 118 -13.23 0.40 -2.68
C LEU A 118 -14.42 -0.16 -3.46
N LYS A 119 -14.71 -1.46 -3.34
CA LYS A 119 -15.87 -2.10 -3.99
C LYS A 119 -17.21 -1.55 -3.51
N SER A 120 -17.30 -1.15 -2.26
CA SER A 120 -18.49 -0.48 -1.71
C SER A 120 -18.58 1.00 -2.08
N ARG A 121 -17.61 1.53 -2.84
CA ARG A 121 -17.48 2.94 -3.23
C ARG A 121 -17.52 3.90 -2.04
N ASN A 122 -16.99 3.46 -0.89
CA ASN A 122 -17.00 4.22 0.36
C ASN A 122 -15.68 4.99 0.51
N CYS A 123 -15.73 6.30 0.22
CA CYS A 123 -14.58 7.19 0.32
C CYS A 123 -13.94 7.15 1.72
N ASP A 124 -14.69 7.49 2.76
CA ASP A 124 -14.17 7.64 4.13
C ASP A 124 -13.54 6.34 4.64
N GLN A 125 -14.17 5.21 4.37
CA GLN A 125 -13.66 3.91 4.77
C GLN A 125 -12.39 3.52 3.98
N SER A 126 -12.32 3.81 2.68
CA SER A 126 -11.11 3.56 1.87
C SER A 126 -9.93 4.40 2.37
N GLN A 127 -10.16 5.68 2.65
CA GLN A 127 -9.13 6.55 3.22
C GLN A 127 -8.67 6.03 4.58
N LYS A 128 -9.61 5.60 5.44
CA LYS A 128 -9.30 5.03 6.76
C LYS A 128 -8.45 3.76 6.65
N CYS A 129 -8.87 2.79 5.84
CA CYS A 129 -8.12 1.55 5.64
C CYS A 129 -6.69 1.81 5.17
N MET A 130 -6.50 2.77 4.27
CA MET A 130 -5.17 3.11 3.76
C MET A 130 -4.29 3.77 4.83
N ARG A 131 -4.85 4.69 5.66
CA ARG A 131 -4.09 5.27 6.77
C ARG A 131 -3.63 4.21 7.76
N GLU A 132 -4.52 3.31 8.17
CA GLU A 132 -4.22 2.20 9.08
C GLU A 132 -3.14 1.27 8.48
N HIS A 133 -3.17 0.99 7.17
CA HIS A 133 -2.13 0.21 6.48
C HIS A 133 -0.73 0.82 6.62
N PHE A 134 -0.61 2.14 6.49
CA PHE A 134 0.67 2.84 6.66
C PHE A 134 1.10 2.93 8.12
N GLU A 135 0.16 3.16 9.05
CA GLU A 135 0.45 3.18 10.50
C GLU A 135 1.03 1.83 10.97
N ASN A 136 0.37 0.72 10.62
CA ASN A 136 0.85 -0.63 10.92
C ASN A 136 2.17 -0.93 10.19
N GLY A 137 2.32 -0.41 8.97
CA GLY A 137 3.55 -0.52 8.20
C GLY A 137 4.74 0.18 8.86
N LEU A 138 4.50 1.33 9.52
CA LEU A 138 5.52 2.06 10.26
C LEU A 138 5.92 1.32 11.54
N GLU A 139 4.94 0.85 12.34
CA GLU A 139 5.17 0.02 13.53
C GLU A 139 5.91 -1.29 13.20
N ALA A 140 5.82 -1.76 11.95
CA ALA A 140 6.57 -2.92 11.48
C ALA A 140 7.99 -2.61 11.03
N ALA A 141 8.30 -1.36 10.73
CA ALA A 141 9.60 -0.92 10.21
C ALA A 141 10.52 -0.33 11.29
N THR A 142 9.93 0.14 12.41
CA THR A 142 10.61 0.61 13.64
C THR A 142 10.58 -0.48 14.71
#